data_AF-A0AAX0S4S2-F1
#
_entry.id   AF-A0AAX0S4S2-F1
#
_cell.length_a   1.000
_cell.length_b   1.000
_cell.length_c   1.000
_cell.angle_alpha   90.00
_cell.angle_beta   90.00
_cell.angle_gamma   90.00
#
_symmetry.space_group_name_H-M   'P 1'
#
loop_
_entity.id
_entity.type
_entity.pdbx_description
1 polymer ?
#
loop_
_entity_poly.entity_id
_entity_poly.type
_entity_poly.pdbx_seq_one_letter_code
_entity_poly.pdbx_strand_id
1 'polypeptide(L)'
;MIEIVEILSAGFILIGVFLFLVSAFGVIRLPDVYTRNHAASKSSTLGIMFILIGTLLYFYYKHSHFDFRVVLAIFFIFMTSPVAGHLINRSAYHSGVKMWDKSVQDDLKKNR
;
A
#
# COMPACT_ATOMS: atom_id res chain seq x y z
N MET A 1 12.80 22.33 18.10
CA MET A 1 12.25 20.94 18.15
C MET A 1 10.99 20.78 17.34
N ILE A 2 9.97 21.64 17.52
CA ILE A 2 8.70 21.55 16.77
C ILE A 2 8.92 21.63 15.25
N GLU A 3 9.75 22.56 14.77
CA GLU A 3 10.06 22.68 13.33
C GLU A 3 10.66 21.41 12.71
N ILE A 4 11.55 20.72 13.45
CA ILE A 4 12.15 19.46 12.96
C ILE A 4 11.08 18.38 12.81
N VAL A 5 10.14 18.30 13.75
CA VAL A 5 9.02 17.34 13.68
C VAL A 5 8.09 17.68 12.53
N GLU A 6 7.84 18.95 12.24
CA GLU A 6 7.04 19.35 11.07
C GLU A 6 7.70 18.92 9.76
N ILE A 7 9.01 19.13 9.61
CA ILE A 7 9.77 18.70 8.42
C ILE A 7 9.73 17.17 8.28
N LEU A 8 9.95 16.43 9.38
CA LEU A 8 9.87 14.97 9.36
C LEU A 8 8.47 14.46 9.00
N SER A 9 7.44 15.05 9.59
CA SER A 9 6.04 14.70 9.33
C SER A 9 5.68 14.95 7.86
N ALA A 10 6.08 16.11 7.32
CA ALA A 10 5.92 16.42 5.90
C ALA A 10 6.68 15.44 5.01
N GLY A 11 7.91 15.07 5.38
CA GLY A 11 8.70 14.06 4.67
C GLY A 11 8.00 12.70 4.59
N PHE A 12 7.47 12.22 5.71
CA PHE A 12 6.67 10.99 5.75
C PHE A 12 5.44 11.06 4.85
N ILE A 13 4.67 12.15 4.92
CA ILE A 13 3.48 12.33 4.09
C ILE A 13 3.86 12.37 2.61
N LEU A 14 4.92 13.09 2.23
CA LEU A 14 5.38 13.19 0.85
C LEU A 14 5.83 11.84 0.28
N ILE A 15 6.55 11.04 1.06
CA ILE A 15 6.94 9.67 0.67
C ILE A 15 5.67 8.82 0.45
N GLY A 16 4.70 8.92 1.35
CA GLY A 16 3.44 8.19 1.21
C GLY A 16 2.66 8.60 -0.04
N VAL A 17 2.53 9.91 -0.31
CA VAL A 17 1.90 10.44 -1.52
C VAL A 17 2.63 10.00 -2.78
N PHE A 18 3.96 10.01 -2.77
CA PHE A 18 4.77 9.49 -3.88
C PHE A 18 4.46 8.02 -4.18
N LEU A 19 4.35 7.17 -3.14
CA LEU A 19 3.97 5.77 -3.31
C LEU A 19 2.55 5.61 -3.88
N PHE A 20 1.60 6.48 -3.48
CA PHE A 20 0.28 6.52 -4.10
C PHE A 20 0.33 6.88 -5.58
N LEU A 21 1.14 7.85 -5.97
CA LEU A 21 1.32 8.25 -7.37
C LEU A 21 1.93 7.12 -8.20
N VAL A 22 3.01 6.49 -7.71
CA VAL A 22 3.64 5.33 -8.36
C VAL A 22 2.67 4.16 -8.49
N SER A 23 1.87 3.90 -7.46
CA SER A 23 0.85 2.87 -7.46
C SER A 23 -0.25 3.17 -8.48
N ALA A 24 -0.78 4.38 -8.52
CA ALA A 24 -1.81 4.79 -9.49
C ALA A 24 -1.30 4.65 -10.93
N PHE A 25 -0.08 5.13 -11.19
CA PHE A 25 0.57 4.96 -12.48
C PHE A 25 0.78 3.48 -12.82
N GLY A 26 1.24 2.66 -11.86
CA GLY A 26 1.42 1.23 -12.03
C GLY A 26 0.12 0.49 -12.34
N VAL A 27 -0.99 0.83 -11.69
CA VAL A 27 -2.30 0.23 -11.96
C VAL A 27 -2.79 0.53 -13.38
N ILE A 28 -2.53 1.74 -13.89
CA ILE A 28 -2.90 2.14 -15.27
C ILE A 28 -1.97 1.49 -16.29
N ARG A 29 -0.66 1.44 -16.01
CA ARG A 29 0.37 1.06 -16.98
C ARG A 29 0.63 -0.43 -17.08
N LEU A 30 0.45 -1.18 -15.99
CA LEU A 30 0.85 -2.58 -15.94
C LEU A 30 -0.10 -3.50 -16.72
N PRO A 31 0.43 -4.58 -17.33
CA PRO A 31 -0.27 -5.33 -18.38
C PRO A 31 -1.31 -6.32 -17.87
N ASP A 32 -1.18 -6.84 -16.65
CA ASP A 32 -2.09 -7.87 -16.12
C ASP A 32 -2.57 -7.59 -14.69
N VAL A 33 -3.56 -8.36 -14.24
CA VAL A 33 -4.19 -8.19 -12.91
C VAL A 33 -3.17 -8.39 -11.79
N TYR A 34 -2.25 -9.35 -11.93
CA TYR A 34 -1.26 -9.70 -10.90
C TYR A 34 -0.22 -8.58 -10.71
N THR A 35 0.31 -8.04 -11.81
CA THR A 35 1.26 -6.92 -11.77
C THR A 35 0.57 -5.63 -11.33
N ARG A 36 -0.67 -5.36 -11.76
CA ARG A 36 -1.47 -4.23 -11.27
C ARG A 36 -1.74 -4.33 -9.76
N ASN A 37 -2.09 -5.51 -9.27
CA ASN A 37 -2.30 -5.73 -7.83
C ASN A 37 -0.99 -5.57 -7.03
N HIS A 38 0.15 -5.97 -7.59
CA HIS A 38 1.45 -5.70 -7.00
C HIS A 38 1.79 -4.20 -6.96
N ALA A 39 1.37 -3.40 -7.94
CA ALA A 39 1.48 -1.95 -7.85
C ALA A 39 0.54 -1.38 -6.78
N ALA A 40 -0.74 -1.77 -6.83
CA ALA A 40 -1.79 -1.33 -5.91
C ALA A 40 -1.43 -1.59 -4.44
N SER A 41 -0.88 -2.76 -4.14
CA SER A 41 -0.56 -3.17 -2.77
C SER A 41 0.49 -2.29 -2.07
N LYS A 42 1.36 -1.60 -2.84
CA LYS A 42 2.38 -0.70 -2.28
C LYS A 42 1.79 0.53 -1.64
N SER A 43 0.77 1.13 -2.27
CA SER A 43 0.11 2.32 -1.72
C SER A 43 -0.83 1.96 -0.58
N SER A 44 -1.55 0.84 -0.68
CA SER A 44 -2.50 0.39 0.34
C SER A 44 -1.83 -0.09 1.63
N THR A 45 -0.54 -0.44 1.60
CA THR A 45 0.25 -0.76 2.80
C THR A 45 1.17 0.40 3.17
N LEU A 46 2.32 0.51 2.52
CA LEU A 46 3.38 1.46 2.88
C LEU A 46 2.95 2.92 2.67
N GLY A 47 2.26 3.22 1.56
CA GLY A 47 1.82 4.58 1.24
C GLY A 47 0.96 5.18 2.36
N ILE A 48 -0.12 4.49 2.71
CA ILE A 48 -1.04 4.96 3.75
C ILE A 48 -0.40 4.92 5.15
N MET A 49 0.47 3.94 5.44
CA MET A 49 1.20 3.90 6.72
C MET A 49 2.08 5.13 6.91
N PHE A 50 2.84 5.55 5.90
CA PHE A 50 3.67 6.75 6.00
C PHE A 50 2.84 8.02 6.20
N ILE A 51 1.71 8.15 5.51
CA ILE A 51 0.79 9.29 5.69
C ILE A 51 0.24 9.33 7.11
N LEU A 52 -0.22 8.19 7.63
CA LEU A 52 -0.78 8.09 8.99
C LEU A 52 0.26 8.33 10.08
N ILE A 53 1.49 7.82 9.90
CA ILE A 53 2.60 8.07 10.83
C ILE A 53 2.98 9.55 10.84
N GLY A 54 3.11 10.18 9.67
CA GLY A 54 3.37 11.62 9.59
C GLY A 54 2.27 12.46 10.22
N THR A 55 1.01 12.05 10.02
CA THR A 55 -0.17 12.70 10.63
C THR A 55 -0.13 12.57 12.16
N LEU A 56 0.13 11.37 12.68
CA LEU A 56 0.23 11.11 14.12
C LEU A 56 1.35 11.95 14.77
N LEU A 57 2.53 11.99 14.15
CA LEU A 57 3.66 12.76 14.65
C LEU A 57 3.35 14.26 14.71
N TYR A 58 2.71 14.81 13.67
CA TYR A 58 2.33 16.21 13.61
C TYR A 58 1.33 16.59 14.72
N PHE A 59 0.24 15.82 14.87
CA PHE A 59 -0.79 16.12 15.88
C PHE A 59 -0.29 15.89 17.32
N TYR A 60 0.52 14.85 17.54
CA TYR A 60 1.08 14.56 18.85
C TYR A 60 1.99 15.70 19.32
N TYR A 61 2.90 16.19 18.48
CA TYR A 61 3.86 17.22 18.88
C TYR A 61 3.30 18.64 18.85
N LYS A 62 2.44 18.98 17.87
CA LYS A 62 1.95 20.36 17.71
C LYS A 62 0.74 20.67 18.56
N HIS A 63 -0.14 19.69 18.75
CA HIS A 63 -1.41 19.85 19.44
C HIS A 63 -1.49 19.08 20.77
N SER A 64 -0.41 18.40 21.17
CA SER A 64 -0.39 17.52 22.34
C SER A 64 -1.54 16.49 22.32
N HIS A 65 -1.97 16.10 21.11
CA HIS A 65 -3.11 15.24 20.90
C HIS A 65 -2.66 13.91 20.31
N PHE A 66 -2.75 12.85 21.13
CA PHE A 66 -2.46 11.50 20.70
C PHE A 66 -3.76 10.78 20.34
N ASP A 67 -3.99 10.56 19.04
CA ASP A 67 -5.17 9.83 18.58
C ASP A 67 -4.87 8.32 18.41
N PHE A 68 -5.37 7.52 19.35
CA PHE A 68 -5.23 6.06 19.32
C PHE A 68 -5.91 5.41 18.09
N ARG A 69 -6.90 6.08 17.48
CA ARG A 69 -7.60 5.58 16.28
C ARG A 69 -6.65 5.51 15.09
N VAL A 70 -5.69 6.43 14.99
CA VAL A 70 -4.67 6.43 13.92
C VAL A 70 -3.75 5.23 14.06
N VAL A 71 -3.34 4.89 15.29
CA VAL A 71 -2.51 3.70 15.57
C VAL A 71 -3.27 2.43 15.21
N LEU A 72 -4.54 2.32 15.60
CA LEU A 72 -5.40 1.21 15.22
C LEU A 72 -5.57 1.10 13.70
N ALA A 73 -5.73 2.23 12.99
CA ALA A 73 -5.84 2.25 11.54
C ALA A 73 -4.57 1.72 10.87
N ILE A 74 -3.38 2.13 11.33
CA ILE A 74 -2.10 1.62 10.83
C ILE A 74 -2.03 0.09 10.98
N PHE A 75 -2.33 -0.42 12.18
CA PHE A 75 -2.29 -1.84 12.47
C PHE A 75 -3.30 -2.63 11.61
N PHE A 76 -4.54 -2.15 11.55
CA PHE A 76 -5.62 -2.82 10.84
C PHE A 76 -5.35 -2.88 9.33
N ILE A 77 -4.92 -1.77 8.72
CA ILE A 77 -4.59 -1.72 7.29
C ILE A 77 -3.39 -2.62 6.99
N PHE A 78 -2.34 -2.57 7.82
CA PHE A 78 -1.16 -3.40 7.62
C PHE A 78 -1.48 -4.90 7.65
N MET A 79 -2.39 -5.32 8.52
CA MET A 79 -2.85 -6.71 8.55
C MET A 79 -3.79 -7.08 7.40
N THR A 80 -4.74 -6.20 7.06
CA THR A 80 -5.80 -6.54 6.12
C THR A 80 -5.37 -6.42 4.66
N SER A 81 -4.47 -5.48 4.34
CA SER A 81 -4.07 -5.23 2.96
C SER A 81 -3.34 -6.41 2.28
N PRO A 82 -2.40 -7.13 2.93
CA PRO A 82 -1.80 -8.34 2.37
C PRO A 82 -2.82 -9.45 2.12
N VAL A 83 -3.77 -9.64 3.05
CA VAL A 83 -4.84 -10.63 2.91
C VAL A 83 -5.75 -10.29 1.72
N ALA A 84 -6.16 -9.03 1.60
CA ALA A 84 -6.96 -8.55 0.47
C ALA A 84 -6.23 -8.76 -0.86
N GLY A 85 -4.95 -8.36 -0.96
CA GLY A 85 -4.15 -8.54 -2.16
C GLY A 85 -3.99 -10.02 -2.54
N HIS A 86 -3.76 -10.90 -1.56
CA HIS A 86 -3.67 -12.33 -1.80
C HIS A 86 -5.00 -12.92 -2.32
N LEU A 87 -6.13 -12.55 -1.70
CA LEU A 87 -7.45 -13.03 -2.12
C LEU A 87 -7.82 -12.58 -3.52
N ILE A 88 -7.48 -11.34 -3.91
CA ILE A 88 -7.68 -10.83 -5.28
C ILE A 88 -6.87 -11.65 -6.29
N ASN A 89 -5.59 -11.90 -6.02
CA ASN A 89 -4.76 -12.71 -6.92
C ASN A 89 -5.26 -14.15 -7.01
N ARG A 90 -5.61 -14.74 -5.86
CA ARG A 90 -6.12 -16.12 -5.81
C ARG A 90 -7.43 -16.25 -6.58
N SER A 91 -8.38 -15.34 -6.40
CA SER A 91 -9.66 -15.38 -7.11
C SER A 91 -9.50 -15.14 -8.61
N ALA A 92 -8.65 -14.19 -9.03
CA ALA A 92 -8.32 -13.97 -10.44
C ALA A 92 -7.76 -15.24 -11.09
N TYR A 93 -6.81 -15.91 -10.41
CA TYR A 93 -6.20 -17.14 -10.91
C TYR A 93 -7.23 -18.29 -11.05
N HIS A 94 -8.05 -18.51 -10.02
CA HIS A 94 -9.08 -19.55 -10.02
C HIS A 94 -10.18 -19.26 -11.05
N SER A 95 -10.48 -17.98 -11.32
CA SER A 95 -11.44 -17.56 -12.36
C SER A 95 -10.89 -17.68 -13.79
N GLY A 96 -9.63 -18.11 -13.96
CA GLY A 96 -9.03 -18.33 -15.29
C GLY A 96 -8.48 -17.06 -15.95
N VAL A 97 -8.25 -15.99 -15.19
CA VAL A 97 -7.60 -14.77 -15.71
C VAL A 97 -6.17 -15.12 -16.11
N LYS A 98 -5.87 -15.01 -17.40
CA LYS A 98 -4.52 -15.26 -17.94
C LYS A 98 -3.52 -14.26 -17.35
N MET A 99 -2.32 -14.75 -17.06
CA MET A 99 -1.18 -13.88 -16.77
C MET A 99 -0.72 -13.16 -18.04
N TRP A 100 0.11 -12.14 -17.89
CA TRP A 100 0.74 -11.46 -19.02
C TRP A 100 1.50 -12.44 -19.93
N ASP A 101 1.42 -12.24 -21.25
CA ASP A 101 2.04 -13.12 -22.25
C ASP A 101 3.57 -13.22 -22.13
N LYS A 102 4.22 -12.25 -21.48
CA LYS A 102 5.67 -12.25 -21.23
C LYS A 102 6.06 -12.92 -19.90
N SER A 103 5.12 -13.48 -19.16
CA SER A 103 5.39 -14.22 -17.93
C SER A 103 6.10 -15.54 -18.23
N VAL A 104 7.23 -15.78 -17.58
CA VAL A 104 8.12 -16.92 -17.86
C VAL A 104 7.72 -18.18 -17.08
N GLN A 105 7.18 -18.01 -15.87
CA GLN A 105 6.94 -19.11 -14.94
C GLN A 105 5.53 -19.07 -14.34
N ASP A 106 4.82 -20.20 -14.42
CA ASP A 106 3.53 -20.46 -13.78
C ASP A 106 3.53 -21.86 -13.17
N ASP A 107 3.97 -21.99 -11.92
CA ASP A 107 4.00 -23.30 -11.26
C ASP A 107 2.60 -23.77 -10.82
N LEU A 108 1.67 -22.83 -10.58
CA LEU A 108 0.30 -23.17 -10.23
C LEU A 108 -0.45 -23.83 -11.39
N LYS A 109 -0.03 -23.59 -12.64
CA LYS A 109 -0.65 -24.20 -13.82
C LYS A 109 -0.46 -25.71 -13.87
N LYS A 110 0.62 -26.24 -13.28
CA LYS A 110 0.89 -27.68 -13.22
C LYS A 110 -0.06 -28.42 -12.28
N ASN A 111 -0.64 -27.72 -11.30
CA ASN A 111 -1.53 -28.25 -10.28
C ASN A 111 -3.02 -27.98 -10.57
N ARG A 112 -3.35 -27.58 -11.81
CA ARG A 112 -4.72 -27.40 -12.31
C ARG A 112 -5.11 -28.59 -13.18
#